data_AF-A0A3D4YL56-F1
#
_entry.id   AF-A0A3D4YL56-F1
#
_cell.length_a   1.000
_cell.length_b   1.000
_cell.length_c   1.000
_cell.angle_alpha   90.00
_cell.angle_beta   90.00
_cell.angle_gamma   90.00
#
_symmetry.space_group_name_H-M   'P 1'
#
loop_
_entity.id
_entity.type
_entity.pdbx_description
1 polymer ?
#
loop_
_entity_poly.entity_id
_entity_poly.type
_entity_poly.pdbx_seq_one_letter_code
_entity_poly.pdbx_strand_id
1 'polypeptide(L)'
;MKQLLSALALACVATTARAQVGHLPESSPYRDLETSQEFTFFGGHYKAGKDPIGIAPGDGPMFGIRYQVHVGGPAFMVARWSHVNTERFAIDPTKTGTARQLGKQNVSVNLFDIDLALNLTG
;
A
#
# COMPACT_ATOMS: atom_id res chain seq x y z
N MET A 1 2.82 -7.30 35.07
CA MET A 1 2.27 -6.38 34.03
C MET A 1 2.09 -7.06 32.66
N LYS A 2 3.10 -7.72 32.08
CA LYS A 2 2.98 -8.41 30.77
C LYS A 2 1.88 -9.50 30.74
N GLN A 3 1.78 -10.30 31.82
CA GLN A 3 0.76 -11.34 31.99
C GLN A 3 -0.69 -10.79 32.02
N LEU A 4 -0.88 -9.58 32.57
CA LEU A 4 -2.18 -8.91 32.63
C LEU A 4 -2.60 -8.38 31.25
N LEU A 5 -1.66 -7.83 30.48
CA LEU A 5 -1.88 -7.38 29.11
C LEU A 5 -2.22 -8.56 28.17
N SER A 6 -1.54 -9.70 28.35
CA SER A 6 -1.84 -10.93 27.60
C SER A 6 -3.23 -11.50 27.93
N ALA A 7 -3.63 -11.49 29.20
CA ALA A 7 -4.96 -11.94 29.62
C ALA A 7 -6.08 -11.03 29.10
N LEU A 8 -5.85 -9.71 29.09
CA LEU A 8 -6.79 -8.74 28.55
C LEU A 8 -6.94 -8.89 27.03
N ALA A 9 -5.83 -9.11 26.31
CA ALA A 9 -5.86 -9.39 24.87
C ALA A 9 -6.64 -10.69 24.55
N LEU A 10 -6.46 -11.76 25.35
CA LEU A 10 -7.21 -13.01 25.17
C LEU A 10 -8.71 -12.85 25.44
N ALA A 11 -9.10 -12.04 26.43
CA ALA A 11 -10.49 -11.77 26.77
C ALA A 11 -11.23 -10.96 25.67
N CYS A 12 -10.52 -10.05 25.00
CA CYS A 12 -11.07 -9.31 23.85
C CYS A 12 -11.28 -10.20 22.61
N VAL A 13 -10.46 -11.24 22.42
CA VAL A 13 -10.62 -12.18 21.29
C VAL A 13 -11.82 -13.12 21.52
N ALA A 14 -12.03 -13.60 22.75
CA ALA A 14 -13.10 -14.55 23.07
C ALA A 14 -14.52 -13.98 22.86
N THR A 15 -14.72 -12.67 22.94
CA THR A 15 -16.04 -12.03 22.74
C THR A 15 -16.46 -11.94 21.27
N THR A 16 -15.52 -12.05 20.34
CA THR A 16 -15.79 -11.97 18.88
C THR A 16 -16.17 -13.32 18.26
N ALA A 17 -16.09 -14.43 19.02
CA ALA A 17 -16.33 -15.78 18.54
C ALA A 17 -17.81 -16.22 18.54
N ARG A 18 -18.77 -15.27 18.62
CA ARG A 18 -20.17 -15.56 18.27
C ARG A 18 -20.35 -15.42 16.77
N ALA A 19 -19.93 -16.44 16.04
CA ALA A 19 -20.35 -16.64 14.66
C ALA A 19 -21.88 -16.78 14.64
N GLN A 20 -22.57 -15.68 14.37
CA GLN A 20 -24.02 -15.66 14.21
C GLN A 20 -24.34 -16.17 12.81
N VAL A 21 -24.79 -17.42 12.72
CA VAL A 21 -25.37 -17.98 11.48
C VAL A 21 -26.88 -17.98 11.65
N GLY A 22 -27.63 -17.33 10.74
CA GLY A 22 -29.09 -17.49 10.64
C GLY A 22 -29.98 -16.28 10.96
N HIS A 23 -29.53 -15.05 10.71
CA HIS A 23 -30.44 -13.89 10.73
C HIS A 23 -31.05 -13.67 9.35
N LEU A 24 -32.33 -13.32 9.30
CA LEU A 24 -32.91 -12.77 8.08
C LEU A 24 -32.23 -11.43 7.76
N PRO A 25 -32.09 -11.02 6.49
CA PRO A 25 -31.44 -9.76 6.13
C PRO A 25 -31.98 -8.56 6.93
N GLU A 26 -33.29 -8.52 7.18
CA GLU A 26 -33.98 -7.50 7.97
C GLU A 26 -33.66 -7.49 9.47
N SER A 27 -33.16 -8.61 10.01
CA SER A 27 -32.77 -8.76 11.42
C SER A 27 -31.25 -8.92 11.59
N SER A 28 -30.49 -8.57 10.55
CA SER A 28 -29.03 -8.68 10.57
C SER A 28 -28.44 -7.75 11.63
N PRO A 29 -27.54 -8.25 12.50
CA PRO A 29 -26.77 -7.41 13.41
C PRO A 29 -25.64 -6.66 12.69
N TYR A 30 -25.35 -7.03 11.43
CA TYR A 30 -24.38 -6.34 10.59
C TYR A 30 -25.03 -5.14 9.93
N ARG A 31 -24.31 -4.01 9.91
CA ARG A 31 -24.70 -2.81 9.21
C ARG A 31 -23.75 -2.60 8.04
N ASP A 32 -24.31 -2.40 6.86
CA ASP A 32 -23.53 -2.08 5.68
C ASP A 32 -22.84 -0.74 5.86
N LEU A 33 -21.55 -0.71 5.54
CA LEU A 33 -20.74 0.50 5.57
C LEU A 33 -20.71 1.10 4.17
N GLU A 34 -21.74 1.87 3.86
CA GLU A 34 -21.83 2.65 2.61
C GLU A 34 -20.98 3.93 2.73
N THR A 35 -19.67 3.75 2.82
CA THR A 35 -18.75 4.89 2.90
C THR A 35 -18.37 5.35 1.50
N SER A 36 -18.69 6.61 1.19
CA SER A 36 -18.37 7.23 -0.10
C SER A 36 -16.90 7.63 -0.24
N GLN A 37 -16.10 7.57 0.83
CA GLN A 37 -14.71 7.99 0.86
C GLN A 37 -13.84 7.05 1.69
N GLU A 38 -12.82 6.45 1.08
CA GLU A 38 -11.89 5.56 1.77
C GLU A 38 -10.49 6.15 1.80
N PHE A 39 -9.83 6.05 2.96
CA PHE A 39 -8.42 6.35 3.12
C PHE A 39 -7.66 5.09 3.56
N THR A 40 -6.70 4.66 2.75
CA THR A 40 -5.96 3.40 2.95
C THR A 40 -4.47 3.69 3.09
N PHE A 41 -3.84 3.10 4.11
CA PHE A 41 -2.38 2.97 4.16
C PHE A 41 -1.97 1.60 3.61
N PHE A 42 -0.90 1.55 2.83
CA PHE A 42 -0.40 0.28 2.29
C PHE A 42 1.12 0.22 2.30
N GLY A 43 1.64 -1.01 2.29
CA GLY A 43 3.07 -1.30 2.21
C GLY A 43 3.32 -2.54 1.36
N GLY A 44 4.50 -2.63 0.77
CA GLY A 44 4.88 -3.73 -0.11
C GLY A 44 6.28 -3.60 -0.67
N HIS A 45 6.53 -4.27 -1.79
CA HIS A 45 7.79 -4.23 -2.50
C HIS A 45 7.55 -3.73 -3.93
N TYR A 46 8.18 -2.62 -4.29
CA TYR A 46 8.19 -2.13 -5.66
C TYR A 46 9.17 -2.97 -6.48
N LYS A 47 8.73 -3.50 -7.63
CA LYS A 47 9.60 -4.23 -8.56
C LYS A 47 9.91 -3.35 -9.77
N ALA A 48 11.13 -2.83 -9.81
CA ALA A 48 11.61 -2.04 -10.93
C ALA A 48 11.83 -2.90 -12.19
N GLY A 49 11.78 -2.26 -13.35
CA GLY A 49 12.16 -2.89 -14.62
C GLY A 49 13.64 -3.27 -14.65
N LYS A 50 14.00 -4.19 -15.55
CA LYS A 50 15.39 -4.63 -15.70
C LYS A 50 16.24 -3.52 -16.33
N ASP A 51 17.27 -3.08 -15.61
CA ASP A 51 18.33 -2.20 -16.13
C ASP A 51 19.68 -2.94 -16.05
N PRO A 52 20.24 -3.40 -17.19
CA PRO A 52 21.53 -4.10 -17.22
C PRO A 52 22.72 -3.25 -16.72
N ILE A 53 22.61 -1.93 -16.79
CA ILE A 53 23.69 -1.00 -16.41
C ILE A 53 23.49 -0.52 -14.96
N GLY A 54 22.26 -0.59 -14.45
CA GLY A 54 21.89 -0.31 -13.06
C GLY A 54 22.01 1.16 -12.66
N ILE A 55 21.86 2.07 -13.62
CA ILE A 55 21.89 3.52 -13.41
C ILE A 55 20.50 4.03 -12.97
N ALA A 56 19.44 3.34 -13.38
CA ALA A 56 18.09 3.62 -12.93
C ALA A 56 17.89 3.17 -11.47
N PRO A 57 16.99 3.83 -10.71
CA PRO A 57 16.56 3.34 -9.42
C PRO A 57 16.03 1.89 -9.51
N GLY A 58 16.58 1.00 -8.67
CA GLY A 58 16.22 -0.41 -8.61
C GLY A 58 14.93 -0.72 -7.85
N ASP A 59 14.72 -1.99 -7.53
CA ASP A 59 13.60 -2.45 -6.71
C ASP A 59 13.83 -2.17 -5.22
N GLY A 60 12.76 -2.14 -4.43
CA GLY A 60 12.89 -1.91 -2.99
C GLY A 60 11.56 -1.81 -2.23
N PRO A 61 11.61 -1.68 -0.89
CA PRO A 61 10.44 -1.55 -0.06
C PRO A 61 9.68 -0.26 -0.36
N MET A 62 8.35 -0.37 -0.37
CA MET A 62 7.42 0.70 -0.70
C MET A 62 6.38 0.85 0.41
N PHE A 63 5.98 2.08 0.69
CA PHE A 63 4.80 2.41 1.48
C PHE A 63 4.04 3.56 0.83
N GLY A 64 2.76 3.72 1.16
CA GLY A 64 1.97 4.77 0.55
C GLY A 64 0.60 4.94 1.17
N ILE A 65 -0.11 5.91 0.62
CA ILE A 65 -1.49 6.23 0.95
C ILE A 65 -2.33 6.25 -0.32
N ARG A 66 -3.58 5.83 -0.18
CA ARG A 66 -4.58 5.81 -1.23
C ARG A 66 -5.83 6.47 -0.70
N TYR A 67 -6.37 7.41 -1.46
CA TYR A 67 -7.65 8.03 -1.19
C TYR A 67 -8.60 7.71 -2.33
N GLN A 68 -9.77 7.19 -2.00
CA GLN A 68 -10.80 6.81 -2.96
C GLN A 68 -12.08 7.57 -2.63
N VAL A 69 -12.76 8.06 -3.66
CA VAL A 69 -14.08 8.69 -3.54
C VAL A 69 -15.04 8.11 -4.56
N HIS A 70 -16.25 7.77 -4.11
CA HIS A 70 -17.35 7.36 -4.97
C HIS A 70 -17.89 8.57 -5.73
N VAL A 71 -17.86 8.51 -7.06
CA VAL A 71 -18.28 9.64 -7.93
C VAL A 71 -19.63 9.42 -8.59
N GLY A 72 -20.21 8.22 -8.47
CA GLY A 72 -21.57 7.91 -8.91
C GLY A 72 -21.67 6.56 -9.61
N GLY A 73 -22.84 5.92 -9.49
CA GLY A 73 -23.08 4.59 -10.06
C GLY A 73 -22.00 3.59 -9.61
N PRO A 74 -21.37 2.83 -10.53
CA PRO A 74 -20.28 1.91 -10.20
C PRO A 74 -18.89 2.57 -10.09
N ALA A 75 -18.79 3.89 -10.24
CA ALA A 75 -17.53 4.58 -10.50
C ALA A 75 -16.89 5.22 -9.26
N PHE A 76 -15.58 5.09 -9.16
CA PHE A 76 -14.74 5.65 -8.10
C PHE A 76 -13.54 6.39 -8.69
N MET A 77 -13.23 7.55 -8.13
CA MET A 77 -11.96 8.23 -8.38
C MET A 77 -10.97 7.85 -7.28
N VAL A 78 -9.73 7.60 -7.68
CA VAL A 78 -8.65 7.20 -6.78
C VAL A 78 -7.48 8.15 -6.98
N ALA A 79 -6.88 8.59 -5.88
CA ALA A 79 -5.60 9.27 -5.87
C ALA A 79 -4.65 8.50 -4.96
N ARG A 80 -3.41 8.33 -5.38
CA ARG A 80 -2.41 7.58 -4.62
C ARG A 80 -1.06 8.28 -4.66
N TRP A 81 -0.37 8.16 -3.52
CA TRP A 81 1.03 8.50 -3.38
C TRP A 81 1.76 7.31 -2.77
N SER A 82 2.93 6.98 -3.30
CA SER A 82 3.83 6.02 -2.67
C SER A 82 5.28 6.47 -2.69
N HIS A 83 6.00 6.05 -1.66
CA HIS A 83 7.42 6.25 -1.50
C HIS A 83 8.14 4.91 -1.56
N VAL A 84 9.20 4.85 -2.35
CA VAL A 84 10.05 3.66 -2.54
C VAL A 84 11.47 4.02 -2.14
N ASN A 85 12.02 3.27 -1.19
CA ASN A 85 13.45 3.33 -0.88
C ASN A 85 14.18 2.36 -1.81
N THR A 86 15.18 2.84 -2.54
CA THR A 86 15.86 2.07 -3.58
C THR A 86 17.34 2.44 -3.67
N GLU A 87 18.08 1.71 -4.48
CA GLU A 87 19.50 1.91 -4.74
C GLU A 87 19.73 2.03 -6.24
N ARG A 88 20.77 2.76 -6.64
CA ARG A 88 21.28 2.78 -8.02
C ARG A 88 22.80 2.86 -8.04
N PHE A 89 23.42 2.45 -9.14
CA PHE A 89 24.84 2.73 -9.38
C PHE A 89 25.01 4.17 -9.85
N ALA A 90 25.65 4.98 -9.02
CA ALA A 90 25.99 6.35 -9.38
C ALA A 90 27.20 6.35 -10.32
N ILE A 91 27.13 7.19 -11.34
CA ILE A 91 28.21 7.42 -12.30
C ILE A 91 28.51 8.91 -12.40
N ASP A 92 29.79 9.25 -12.53
CA ASP A 92 30.23 10.60 -12.86
C ASP A 92 30.35 10.73 -14.39
N PRO A 93 29.43 11.46 -15.06
CA PRO A 93 29.48 11.60 -16.52
C PRO A 93 30.72 12.36 -17.03
N THR A 94 31.48 13.02 -16.16
CA THR A 94 32.68 13.79 -16.53
C THR A 94 33.97 12.97 -16.54
N LYS A 95 33.95 11.73 -16.03
CA LYS A 95 35.11 10.83 -15.95
C LYS A 95 34.96 9.65 -16.92
N THR A 96 36.09 9.11 -17.36
CA THR A 96 36.16 7.93 -18.23
C THR A 96 36.78 6.74 -17.51
N GLY A 97 36.48 5.52 -17.99
CA GLY A 97 37.02 4.29 -17.41
C GLY A 97 36.49 3.98 -16.01
N THR A 98 37.30 3.36 -15.16
CA THR A 98 36.92 2.93 -13.81
C THR A 98 36.60 4.10 -12.88
N ALA A 99 37.23 5.26 -13.09
CA ALA A 99 36.96 6.49 -12.33
C ALA A 99 35.53 7.05 -12.55
N ARG A 100 34.80 6.53 -13.55
CA ARG A 100 33.40 6.88 -13.82
C ARG A 100 32.43 6.28 -12.80
N GLN A 101 32.75 5.15 -12.18
CA GLN A 101 31.84 4.47 -11.26
C GLN A 101 32.01 4.96 -9.83
N LEU A 102 30.93 5.50 -9.25
CA LEU A 102 30.90 6.03 -7.89
C LEU A 102 30.34 5.01 -6.87
N GLY A 103 29.98 3.81 -7.34
CA GLY A 103 29.39 2.75 -6.52
C GLY A 103 27.88 2.91 -6.32
N LYS A 104 27.34 2.16 -5.36
CA LYS A 104 25.91 2.17 -5.04
C LYS A 104 25.55 3.40 -4.20
N GLN A 105 24.42 4.02 -4.53
CA GLN A 105 23.86 5.16 -3.81
C GLN A 105 22.39 4.91 -3.51
N ASN A 106 21.99 5.21 -2.28
CA ASN A 106 20.59 5.19 -1.87
C ASN A 106 19.86 6.35 -2.53
N VAL A 107 18.74 6.05 -3.18
CA VAL A 107 17.86 7.06 -3.77
C VAL A 107 16.42 6.70 -3.44
N SER A 108 15.56 7.71 -3.38
CA SER A 108 14.13 7.50 -3.14
C SER A 108 13.33 7.90 -4.36
N VAL A 109 12.27 7.14 -4.64
CA VAL A 109 11.33 7.42 -5.72
C VAL A 109 9.96 7.69 -5.08
N ASN A 110 9.33 8.80 -5.47
CA ASN A 110 7.93 9.07 -5.14
C ASN A 110 7.07 8.84 -6.38
N LEU A 111 6.00 8.09 -6.23
CA LEU A 111 5.03 7.81 -7.28
C LEU A 111 3.71 8.49 -6.94
N PHE A 112 3.07 9.04 -7.96
CA PHE A 112 1.76 9.70 -7.87
C PHE A 112 0.89 9.22 -9.03
N ASP A 113 -0.37 8.93 -8.73
CA ASP A 113 -1.32 8.45 -9.72
C ASP A 113 -2.76 8.86 -9.37
N ILE A 114 -3.56 9.01 -10.43
CA ILE A 114 -4.97 9.31 -10.39
C ILE A 114 -5.67 8.32 -11.31
N ASP A 115 -6.60 7.53 -10.76
CA ASP A 115 -7.28 6.47 -11.48
C ASP A 115 -8.81 6.64 -11.44
N LEU A 116 -9.48 6.09 -12.44
CA LEU A 116 -10.92 5.83 -12.44
C LEU A 116 -11.15 4.32 -12.33
N ALA A 117 -11.83 3.89 -11.27
CA ALA A 117 -12.18 2.49 -11.05
C ALA A 117 -13.69 2.28 -11.24
N LEU A 118 -14.08 1.16 -11.85
CA LEU A 118 -15.46 0.77 -12.09
C LEU A 118 -15.74 -0.60 -11.47
N ASN A 119 -16.75 -0.70 -10.60
CA ASN A 119 -17.24 -1.99 -10.09
C ASN A 119 -18.39 -2.50 -11.00
N LEU A 120 -18.13 -3.56 -11.77
CA LEU A 120 -19.10 -4.06 -12.77
C LEU A 120 -20.23 -4.91 -12.18
N THR A 121 -20.07 -5.48 -10.98
CA THR A 121 -21.02 -6.48 -10.48
C THR A 121 -21.75 -6.08 -9.21
N GLY A 122 -21.41 -4.94 -8.60
CA GLY A 122 -21.84 -4.65 -7.23
C GLY A 122 -21.01 -5.47 -6.25
#